data_AF-A0A7V1G802-F1
#
_entry.id   AF-A0A7V1G802-F1
#
_cell.length_a   1.000
_cell.length_b   1.000
_cell.length_c   1.000
_cell.angle_alpha   90.00
_cell.angle_beta   90.00
_cell.angle_gamma   90.00
#
_symmetry.space_group_name_H-M   'P 1'
#
loop_
_entity.id
_entity.type
_entity.pdbx_description
1 polymer ?
#
loop_
_entity_poly.entity_id
_entity_poly.type
_entity_poly.pdbx_seq_one_letter_code
_entity_poly.pdbx_strand_id
1 'polypeptide(L)'
;MITEAINNVVEGNDLSTGDAESAMTQIMEGKATDAQIGSFLTALRLKGETIDEISAFASIMRDKASAIKPKVEPLLDTCGT
;
A
#
# COMPACT_ATOMS: atom_id res chain seq x y z
N MET A 1 9.61 -9.52 -0.24
CA MET A 1 10.09 -8.59 0.81
C MET A 1 10.18 -7.18 0.24
N ILE A 2 10.13 -6.11 1.05
CA ILE A 2 10.08 -4.73 0.49
C ILE A 2 11.25 -4.40 -0.45
N THR A 3 12.43 -4.95 -0.21
CA THR A 3 13.59 -4.79 -1.11
C THR A 3 13.37 -5.43 -2.50
N GLU A 4 12.75 -6.60 -2.57
CA GLU A 4 12.39 -7.24 -3.85
C GLU A 4 11.31 -6.43 -4.57
N ALA A 5 10.32 -5.92 -3.84
CA ALA A 5 9.29 -5.06 -4.40
C ALA A 5 9.88 -3.76 -4.97
N ILE A 6 10.85 -3.14 -4.27
CA ILE A 6 11.58 -1.98 -4.79
C ILE A 6 12.30 -2.32 -6.10
N ASN A 7 13.02 -3.45 -6.15
CA ASN A 7 13.72 -3.86 -7.38
C ASN A 7 12.76 -4.02 -8.55
N ASN A 8 11.65 -4.73 -8.36
CA ASN A 8 10.64 -4.94 -9.41
C ASN A 8 10.09 -3.60 -9.93
N VAL A 9 9.70 -2.70 -9.01
CA VAL A 9 9.09 -1.42 -9.39
C VAL A 9 10.12 -0.49 -10.07
N VAL A 10 11.38 -0.51 -9.62
CA VAL A 10 12.47 0.25 -10.27
C VAL A 10 12.72 -0.23 -11.70
N GLU A 11 12.55 -1.52 -11.97
CA GLU A 11 12.63 -2.09 -13.32
C GLU A 11 11.36 -1.82 -14.17
N GLY A 12 10.35 -1.16 -13.60
CA GLY A 12 9.09 -0.86 -14.27
C GLY A 12 8.10 -2.04 -14.28
N ASN A 13 8.35 -3.09 -13.50
CA ASN A 13 7.45 -4.24 -13.39
C ASN A 13 6.36 -3.97 -12.35
N ASP A 14 5.14 -4.40 -12.67
CA ASP A 14 4.03 -4.38 -11.72
C ASP A 14 4.20 -5.45 -10.66
N LEU A 15 3.79 -5.13 -9.44
CA LEU A 15 3.75 -6.10 -8.36
C LEU A 15 2.52 -6.99 -8.49
N SER A 16 2.68 -8.27 -8.17
CA SER A 16 1.54 -9.13 -7.90
C SER A 16 0.79 -8.62 -6.65
N THR A 17 -0.49 -8.96 -6.52
CA THR A 17 -1.28 -8.64 -5.32
C THR A 17 -0.57 -9.10 -4.04
N GLY A 18 -0.01 -10.31 -4.03
CA GLY A 18 0.70 -10.85 -2.86
C GLY A 18 1.99 -10.09 -2.52
N ASP A 19 2.74 -9.65 -3.54
CA ASP A 19 3.95 -8.84 -3.33
C ASP A 19 3.60 -7.46 -2.79
N ALA A 20 2.54 -6.84 -3.33
CA ALA A 20 2.02 -5.56 -2.87
C ALA A 20 1.52 -5.63 -1.42
N GLU A 21 0.76 -6.67 -1.07
CA GLU A 21 0.31 -6.94 0.30
C GLU A 21 1.47 -7.15 1.26
N SER A 22 2.47 -7.95 0.85
CA SER A 22 3.66 -8.23 1.64
C SER A 22 4.49 -6.98 1.90
N ALA A 23 4.73 -6.17 0.85
CA ALA A 23 5.43 -4.90 0.97
C ALA A 23 4.69 -3.94 1.92
N MET A 24 3.38 -3.76 1.73
CA MET A 24 2.58 -2.86 2.58
C MET A 24 2.51 -3.36 4.02
N THR A 25 2.45 -4.67 4.25
CA THR A 25 2.48 -5.25 5.59
C THR A 25 3.79 -4.91 6.31
N GLN A 26 4.94 -5.01 5.63
CA GLN A 26 6.24 -4.64 6.21
C GLN A 26 6.32 -3.15 6.57
N ILE A 27 5.76 -2.28 5.74
CA ILE A 27 5.68 -0.84 6.01
C ILE A 27 4.83 -0.59 7.26
N MET A 28 3.61 -1.11 7.29
CA MET A 28 2.65 -0.88 8.38
C MET A 28 3.08 -1.52 9.72
N GLU A 29 3.91 -2.57 9.68
CA GLU A 29 4.49 -3.20 10.88
C GLU A 29 5.82 -2.57 11.32
N GLY A 30 6.27 -1.48 10.68
CA GLY A 30 7.51 -0.78 11.03
C GLY A 30 8.77 -1.60 10.75
N LYS A 31 8.70 -2.56 9.82
CA LYS A 31 9.83 -3.43 9.43
C LYS A 31 10.65 -2.86 8.27
N ALA A 32 10.14 -1.84 7.59
CA ALA A 32 10.84 -1.11 6.55
C ALA A 32 11.49 0.15 7.11
N THR A 33 12.70 0.48 6.64
CA THR A 33 13.37 1.74 6.98
C THR A 33 12.78 2.91 6.19
N ASP A 34 12.95 4.14 6.69
CA ASP A 34 12.50 5.35 5.99
C ASP A 34 13.05 5.45 4.56
N ALA A 35 14.32 5.04 4.37
CA ALA A 35 14.94 5.02 3.06
C ALA A 35 14.29 4.00 2.10
N GLN A 36 13.91 2.82 2.61
CA GLN A 36 13.19 1.82 1.82
C GLN A 36 11.78 2.31 1.45
N ILE A 37 11.07 2.92 2.39
CA ILE A 37 9.74 3.50 2.15
C ILE A 37 9.83 4.60 1.10
N GLY A 38 10.76 5.56 1.27
CA GLY A 38 10.96 6.64 0.30
C GLY A 38 11.35 6.14 -1.09
N SER A 39 12.22 5.14 -1.18
CA SER A 39 12.60 4.50 -2.45
C SER A 39 11.40 3.82 -3.11
N PHE A 40 10.62 3.07 -2.34
CA PHE A 40 9.45 2.35 -2.85
C PHE A 40 8.39 3.30 -3.41
N LEU A 41 8.05 4.35 -2.65
CA LEU A 41 7.05 5.34 -3.05
C LEU A 41 7.49 6.14 -4.28
N THR A 42 8.77 6.51 -4.35
CA THR A 42 9.31 7.23 -5.51
C THR A 42 9.29 6.35 -6.76
N ALA A 43 9.73 5.11 -6.65
CA ALA A 43 9.72 4.17 -7.78
C ALA A 43 8.29 3.88 -8.26
N LEU A 44 7.34 3.68 -7.35
CA LEU A 44 5.92 3.46 -7.68
C LEU A 44 5.35 4.64 -8.47
N ARG A 45 5.62 5.87 -8.03
CA ARG A 45 5.17 7.08 -8.74
C ARG A 45 5.78 7.20 -10.14
N LEU A 46 7.04 6.82 -10.30
CA LEU A 46 7.72 6.87 -11.61
C LEU A 46 7.20 5.79 -12.56
N LYS A 47 6.97 4.58 -12.08
CA LYS A 47 6.36 3.48 -12.84
C LYS A 47 4.91 3.80 -13.22
N GLY A 48 4.17 4.41 -12.29
CA GLY A 48 2.72 4.49 -12.29
C GLY A 48 2.12 3.28 -11.57
N GLU A 49 1.31 3.54 -10.55
CA GLU A 49 0.65 2.49 -9.77
C GLU A 49 -0.52 1.85 -10.54
N THR A 50 -0.67 0.54 -10.43
CA THR A 50 -1.83 -0.17 -11.01
C THR A 50 -3.01 -0.22 -10.04
N ILE A 51 -4.19 -0.55 -10.57
CA ILE A 51 -5.41 -0.75 -9.76
C ILE A 51 -5.19 -1.89 -8.74
N ASP A 52 -4.54 -2.97 -9.16
CA ASP A 52 -4.31 -4.14 -8.31
C ASP A 52 -3.34 -3.80 -7.16
N GLU A 53 -2.28 -3.03 -7.44
CA GLU A 53 -1.35 -2.52 -6.44
C GLU A 53 -2.06 -1.62 -5.42
N ILE A 54 -2.78 -0.60 -5.89
CA ILE A 54 -3.50 0.33 -5.01
C ILE A 54 -4.54 -0.40 -4.16
N SER A 55 -5.26 -1.36 -4.74
CA SER A 55 -6.28 -2.14 -4.04
C SER A 55 -5.68 -3.02 -2.96
N ALA A 56 -4.56 -3.70 -3.26
CA ALA A 56 -3.80 -4.50 -2.30
C ALA A 56 -3.27 -3.65 -1.13
N PHE A 57 -2.66 -2.50 -1.44
CA PHE A 57 -2.18 -1.55 -0.45
C PHE A 57 -3.31 -1.08 0.48
N ALA A 58 -4.42 -0.64 -0.10
CA ALA A 58 -5.58 -0.17 0.65
C ALA A 58 -6.20 -1.27 1.52
N SER A 59 -6.19 -2.53 1.07
CA SER A 59 -6.66 -3.66 1.88
C SER A 59 -5.84 -3.82 3.16
N ILE A 60 -4.51 -3.87 3.04
CA ILE A 60 -3.63 -3.98 4.21
C ILE A 60 -3.77 -2.77 5.14
N MET A 61 -3.88 -1.56 4.58
CA MET A 61 -4.11 -0.36 5.39
C MET A 61 -5.41 -0.45 6.20
N ARG A 62 -6.52 -0.91 5.59
CA ARG A 62 -7.79 -1.13 6.30
C ARG A 62 -7.69 -2.21 7.36
N ASP A 63 -7.00 -3.31 7.09
CA ASP A 63 -6.82 -4.42 8.04
C ASP A 63 -6.03 -4.01 9.28
N LYS A 64 -5.09 -3.07 9.11
CA LYS A 64 -4.28 -2.53 10.21
C LYS A 64 -4.91 -1.29 10.89
N ALA A 65 -5.96 -0.71 10.31
CA ALA A 65 -6.62 0.46 10.86
C ALA A 65 -7.47 0.12 12.10
N SER A 66 -7.60 1.08 13.00
CA SER A 66 -8.58 0.98 14.09
C SER A 66 -9.99 1.18 13.55
N ALA A 67 -10.80 0.12 13.52
CA ALA A 67 -12.14 0.17 12.97
C ALA A 67 -13.16 0.79 13.95
N ILE A 68 -14.04 1.65 13.44
CA ILE A 68 -15.25 2.09 14.12
C ILE A 68 -16.49 1.43 13.49
N LYS A 69 -17.55 1.23 14.27
CA LYS A 69 -18.80 0.62 13.81
C LYS A 69 -20.01 1.50 14.14
N PRO A 70 -20.23 2.61 13.41
CA PRO A 70 -21.35 3.51 13.63
C PRO A 70 -22.69 2.77 13.47
N LYS A 71 -23.66 3.11 14.31
CA LYS A 71 -25.04 2.59 14.23
C LYS A 71 -25.98 3.73 13.82
N VAL A 72 -25.80 4.26 12.61
CA VAL A 72 -26.55 5.41 12.08
C VAL A 72 -26.99 5.13 10.64
N GLU A 73 -28.17 5.62 10.27
CA GLU A 73 -28.72 5.52 8.91
C GLU A 73 -29.42 6.83 8.53
N PRO A 74 -29.14 7.41 7.33
CA PRO A 74 -28.18 6.94 6.34
C PRO A 74 -26.72 7.16 6.75
N LEU A 75 -25.82 6.25 6.37
CA LEU A 75 -24.37 6.40 6.54
C LEU A 75 -23.70 6.92 5.26
N LEU A 76 -22.87 7.96 5.39
CA LEU A 76 -22.04 8.52 4.32
C LEU A 76 -20.61 8.70 4.82
N ASP A 77 -19.64 8.29 4.02
CA ASP A 77 -18.21 8.58 4.21
C ASP A 77 -17.75 9.58 3.14
N THR A 78 -17.03 10.62 3.53
CA THR A 78 -16.54 11.67 2.63
C THR A 78 -15.03 11.82 2.81
N CYS A 79 -14.29 11.78 1.70
CA CYS A 79 -12.83 11.94 1.71
C CYS A 79 -12.33 12.70 0.47
N GLY A 80 -11.09 13.18 0.55
CA GLY A 80 -10.33 13.75 -0.56
C GLY A 80 -8.99 13.04 -0.74
N THR A 81 -8.16 13.54 -1.66
CA THR A 81 -6.80 13.09 -1.93
C THR A 81 -5.78 14.15 -1.56
#